data_AF-A0A645F677-F1
#
_entry.id   AF-A0A645F677-F1
#
_cell.length_a   1.000
_cell.length_b   1.000
_cell.length_c   1.000
_cell.angle_alpha   90.00
_cell.angle_beta   90.00
_cell.angle_gamma   90.00
#
_symmetry.space_group_name_H-M   'P 1'
#
loop_
_entity.id
_entity.type
_entity.pdbx_description
1 polymer ?
#
loop_
_entity_poly.entity_id
_entity_poly.type
_entity_poly.pdbx_seq_one_letter_code
_entity_poly.pdbx_strand_id
1 'polypeptide(L)'
;MLTVRGIRTLSPKNPFYKGEYDGDQLSRDLAYHQGTARVWLLSFYIEAMFGLHGKSFLSKAEELVFAFEEEISLHCIGSISEVFDGDPPHQPHGATSYSGSVAALLRSIRLIEKFKGEDL
;
A
#
# COMPACT_ATOMS: atom_id res chain seq x y z
N MET A 1 -5.52 -10.27 -2.88
CA MET A 1 -5.80 -8.82 -2.71
C MET A 1 -4.58 -8.09 -2.19
N LEU A 2 -4.05 -8.47 -1.01
CA LEU A 2 -2.82 -7.92 -0.45
C LEU A 2 -1.60 -8.12 -1.37
N THR A 3 -0.75 -7.10 -1.45
CA THR A 3 0.58 -7.09 -2.08
C THR A 3 1.60 -6.47 -1.13
N VAL A 4 2.88 -6.47 -1.51
CA VAL A 4 3.95 -5.78 -0.75
C VAL A 4 3.87 -4.26 -0.86
N ARG A 5 3.05 -3.72 -1.77
CA ARG A 5 2.84 -2.28 -1.99
C ARG A 5 1.41 -1.80 -1.67
N GLY A 6 0.62 -2.63 -0.98
CA GLY A 6 -0.72 -2.26 -0.52
C GLY A 6 -1.81 -3.26 -0.94
N ILE A 7 -3.03 -2.76 -1.13
CA ILE A 7 -4.20 -3.59 -1.47
C ILE A 7 -4.60 -3.32 -2.92
N ARG A 8 -4.71 -4.38 -3.73
CA ARG A 8 -5.29 -4.29 -5.09
C ARG A 8 -6.72 -3.77 -5.03
N THR A 9 -7.07 -2.86 -5.93
CA THR A 9 -8.42 -2.30 -6.06
C THR A 9 -9.44 -3.31 -6.60
N LEU A 10 -8.98 -4.30 -7.37
CA LEU A 10 -9.82 -5.39 -7.90
C LEU A 10 -9.12 -6.74 -7.77
N SER A 11 -9.90 -7.81 -7.65
CA SER A 11 -9.38 -9.18 -7.61
C SER A 11 -8.71 -9.55 -8.94
N PRO A 12 -7.49 -10.12 -8.93
CA PRO A 12 -6.84 -10.64 -10.14
C PRO A 12 -7.62 -11.76 -10.84
N LYS A 13 -8.59 -12.37 -10.16
CA LYS A 13 -9.48 -13.38 -10.75
C LYS A 13 -10.64 -12.77 -11.56
N ASN A 14 -10.85 -11.45 -11.46
CA ASN A 14 -11.90 -10.77 -12.20
C ASN A 14 -11.44 -10.54 -13.65
N PRO A 15 -12.28 -10.81 -14.67
CA PRO A 15 -11.90 -10.62 -16.08
C PRO A 15 -11.61 -9.15 -16.45
N PHE A 16 -12.08 -8.18 -15.67
CA PHE A 16 -11.82 -6.76 -15.84
C PHE A 16 -10.58 -6.26 -15.09
N TYR A 17 -9.81 -7.15 -14.47
CA TYR A 17 -8.58 -6.78 -13.78
C TYR A 17 -7.53 -6.19 -14.74
N LYS A 18 -6.94 -5.08 -14.31
CA LYS A 18 -5.90 -4.32 -15.00
C LYS A 18 -4.78 -4.02 -14.00
N GLY A 19 -3.78 -4.89 -13.97
CA GLY A 19 -2.69 -4.89 -12.98
C GLY A 19 -1.57 -3.89 -13.26
N GLU A 20 -1.50 -3.30 -14.44
CA GLU A 20 -0.43 -2.37 -14.84
C GLU A 20 -1.02 -0.99 -15.11
N TYR A 21 -0.45 0.03 -14.48
CA TYR A 21 -0.81 1.43 -14.64
C TYR A 21 0.27 2.14 -15.46
N ASP A 22 0.34 1.84 -16.75
CA ASP A 22 1.30 2.48 -17.66
C ASP A 22 0.67 2.70 -19.05
N GLY A 23 1.42 3.34 -19.95
CA GLY A 23 1.03 3.58 -21.34
C GLY A 23 0.23 4.87 -21.51
N ASP A 24 -0.85 4.81 -22.28
CA ASP A 24 -1.69 5.97 -22.58
C ASP A 24 -2.68 6.29 -21.44
N GLN A 25 -3.36 7.44 -21.56
CA GLN A 25 -4.33 7.89 -20.56
C GLN A 25 -5.45 6.88 -20.36
N LEU A 26 -5.95 6.27 -21.45
CA LEU A 26 -7.05 5.30 -21.39
C LEU A 26 -6.65 4.05 -20.61
N SER A 27 -5.46 3.51 -20.86
CA SER A 27 -4.92 2.33 -20.18
C SER A 27 -4.78 2.58 -18.68
N ARG A 28 -4.23 3.75 -18.31
CA ARG A 28 -4.11 4.19 -16.92
C ARG A 28 -5.47 4.36 -16.24
N ASP A 29 -6.42 5.04 -16.88
CA ASP A 29 -7.76 5.27 -16.31
C ASP A 29 -8.51 3.95 -16.05
N LEU A 30 -8.36 2.99 -16.98
CA LEU A 30 -8.94 1.64 -16.81
C LEU A 30 -8.28 0.88 -15.66
N ALA A 31 -6.98 1.05 -15.42
CA ALA A 31 -6.25 0.38 -14.34
C ALA A 31 -6.44 1.04 -12.96
N TYR A 32 -6.63 2.36 -12.93
CA TYR A 32 -6.59 3.17 -11.71
C TYR A 32 -7.48 2.61 -10.59
N HIS A 33 -8.69 2.17 -10.89
CA HIS A 33 -9.61 1.55 -9.93
C HIS A 33 -9.90 0.06 -10.19
N GLN A 34 -9.19 -0.58 -11.14
CA GLN A 34 -9.49 -1.96 -11.55
C GLN A 34 -8.28 -2.89 -11.49
N GLY A 35 -7.27 -2.60 -10.68
CA GLY A 35 -6.22 -3.59 -10.40
C GLY A 35 -4.97 -3.06 -9.73
N THR A 36 -4.71 -1.76 -9.80
CA THR A 36 -3.60 -1.13 -9.06
C THR A 36 -3.66 -1.41 -7.56
N ALA A 37 -2.49 -1.47 -6.92
CA ALA A 37 -2.34 -1.55 -5.48
C ALA A 37 -2.32 -0.13 -4.86
N ARG A 38 -3.06 0.04 -3.76
CA ARG A 38 -3.15 1.31 -3.02
C ARG A 38 -2.54 1.16 -1.64
N VAL A 39 -1.55 2.02 -1.34
CA VAL A 39 -0.91 2.09 -0.02
C VAL A 39 -1.90 2.56 1.04
N TRP A 40 -2.76 3.54 0.72
CA TRP A 40 -3.67 4.09 1.73
C TRP A 40 -4.69 3.07 2.26
N LEU A 41 -5.07 2.08 1.46
CA LEU A 41 -5.91 0.95 1.89
C LEU A 41 -5.19 0.01 2.87
N LEU A 42 -3.85 -0.04 2.82
CA LEU A 42 -3.05 -0.91 3.68
C LEU A 42 -3.23 -0.56 5.16
N SER A 43 -3.38 0.72 5.51
CA SER A 43 -3.57 1.12 6.90
C SER A 43 -4.87 0.60 7.50
N PHE A 44 -5.96 0.62 6.72
CA PHE A 44 -7.23 0.04 7.15
C PHE A 44 -7.16 -1.48 7.29
N TYR A 45 -6.44 -2.14 6.37
CA TYR A 45 -6.17 -3.57 6.49
C TYR A 45 -5.39 -3.90 7.77
N ILE A 46 -4.30 -3.18 8.05
CA ILE A 46 -3.48 -3.39 9.25
C ILE A 46 -4.30 -3.19 10.52
N GLU A 47 -5.11 -2.14 10.59
CA GLU A 47 -6.00 -1.89 11.72
C GLU A 47 -7.02 -3.01 11.94
N ALA A 48 -7.68 -3.45 10.87
CA ALA A 48 -8.64 -4.55 10.95
C ALA A 48 -7.97 -5.84 11.44
N MET A 49 -6.76 -6.13 10.95
CA MET A 49 -6.00 -7.30 11.36
C MET A 49 -5.56 -7.23 12.83
N PHE A 50 -5.18 -6.06 13.33
CA PHE A 50 -4.96 -5.85 14.76
C PHE A 50 -6.25 -6.03 15.57
N GLY A 51 -7.41 -5.63 15.06
CA GLY A 51 -8.70 -5.89 15.70
C GLY A 51 -9.05 -7.37 15.79
N LEU A 52 -8.70 -8.17 14.78
CA LEU A 52 -9.00 -9.60 14.72
C LEU A 52 -7.99 -10.47 15.48
N HIS A 53 -6.71 -10.11 15.43
CA HIS A 53 -5.61 -10.96 15.88
C HIS A 53 -4.79 -10.35 17.03
N GLY A 54 -5.00 -9.06 17.35
CA GLY A 54 -4.26 -8.37 18.39
C GLY A 54 -2.74 -8.43 18.16
N LYS A 55 -2.00 -8.64 19.26
CA LYS A 55 -0.53 -8.65 19.23
C LYS A 55 0.09 -9.74 18.36
N SER A 56 -0.63 -10.83 18.03
CA SER A 56 -0.05 -11.88 17.17
C SER A 56 0.18 -11.41 15.73
N PHE A 57 -0.44 -10.29 15.32
CA PHE A 57 -0.24 -9.70 14.00
C PHE A 57 0.96 -8.73 13.92
N LEU A 58 1.59 -8.39 15.05
CA LEU A 58 2.61 -7.35 15.13
C LEU A 58 3.74 -7.54 14.11
N SER A 59 4.35 -8.73 14.07
CA SER A 59 5.46 -9.03 13.16
C SER A 59 5.06 -8.88 11.69
N LYS A 60 3.82 -9.23 11.34
CA LYS A 60 3.33 -9.07 9.95
C LYS A 60 3.06 -7.61 9.61
N ALA A 61 2.54 -6.82 10.56
CA ALA A 61 2.33 -5.39 10.37
C ALA A 61 3.67 -4.67 10.13
N GLU A 62 4.70 -5.01 10.90
CA GLU A 62 6.06 -4.50 10.72
C GLU A 62 6.60 -4.85 9.33
N GLU A 63 6.53 -6.11 8.92
CA GLU A 63 6.96 -6.55 7.58
C GLU A 63 6.28 -5.74 6.47
N LEU A 64 4.97 -5.51 6.58
CA LEU A 64 4.19 -4.74 5.59
C LEU A 64 4.62 -3.27 5.51
N VAL A 65 5.01 -2.66 6.63
CA VAL A 65 5.47 -1.27 6.67
C VAL A 65 6.93 -1.15 6.22
N PHE A 66 7.81 -2.04 6.69
CA PHE A 66 9.23 -2.05 6.31
C PHE A 66 9.46 -2.33 4.83
N ALA A 67 8.52 -3.01 4.16
CA ALA A 67 8.57 -3.19 2.71
C ALA A 67 8.75 -1.86 1.95
N PHE A 68 8.33 -0.71 2.51
CA PHE A 68 8.46 0.60 1.88
C PHE A 68 9.80 1.31 2.11
N GLU A 69 10.74 0.75 2.87
CA GLU A 69 12.02 1.38 3.18
C GLU A 69 12.83 1.74 1.91
N GLU A 70 12.93 0.82 0.96
CA GLU A 70 13.60 1.06 -0.32
C GLU A 70 12.92 2.17 -1.14
N GLU A 71 11.60 2.31 -0.98
CA GLU A 71 10.78 3.22 -1.77
C GLU A 71 10.86 4.67 -1.32
N ILE A 72 11.18 4.90 -0.04
CA ILE A 72 11.38 6.25 0.50
C ILE A 72 12.52 6.99 -0.22
N SER A 73 13.46 6.25 -0.80
CA SER A 73 14.57 6.81 -1.59
C SER A 73 14.31 6.84 -3.09
N LEU A 74 13.20 6.25 -3.55
CA LEU A 74 12.88 6.05 -4.96
C LEU A 74 11.92 7.16 -5.45
N HIS A 75 12.22 7.74 -6.62
CA HIS A 75 11.52 8.88 -7.24
C HIS A 75 11.52 10.20 -6.46
N CYS A 76 10.99 10.23 -5.23
CA CYS A 76 10.93 11.41 -4.38
C CYS A 76 11.38 11.07 -2.96
N ILE A 77 12.52 11.64 -2.56
CA ILE A 77 13.13 11.41 -1.25
C ILE A 77 12.14 11.76 -0.16
N GLY A 78 11.87 10.81 0.74
CA GLY A 78 11.01 11.01 1.89
C GLY A 78 9.51 10.90 1.61
N SER A 79 9.10 10.43 0.42
CA SER A 79 7.69 10.32 0.06
C SER A 79 7.34 8.96 -0.53
N ILE A 80 6.05 8.74 -0.74
CA ILE A 80 5.48 7.50 -1.28
C ILE A 80 4.50 7.86 -2.39
N SER A 81 4.59 7.11 -3.50
CA SER A 81 3.73 7.31 -4.66
C SER A 81 2.27 6.95 -4.39
N GLU A 82 1.39 7.49 -5.22
CA GLU A 82 -0.05 7.35 -5.10
C GLU A 82 -0.55 5.92 -5.36
N VAL A 83 0.00 5.29 -6.39
CA VAL A 83 -0.38 3.96 -6.85
C VAL A 83 0.84 3.12 -7.13
N PHE A 84 0.65 1.82 -7.04
CA PHE A 84 1.61 0.84 -7.51
C PHE A 84 0.91 -0.14 -8.45
N ASP A 85 1.66 -0.75 -9.35
CA ASP A 85 1.13 -1.84 -10.16
C ASP A 85 0.57 -2.95 -9.25
N GLY A 86 -0.57 -3.48 -9.65
CA GLY A 86 -1.20 -4.63 -9.00
C GLY A 86 -0.37 -5.88 -9.14
N ASP A 87 0.41 -6.04 -10.22
CA ASP A 87 1.24 -7.21 -10.47
C ASP A 87 2.74 -6.93 -10.24
N PRO A 88 3.55 -7.96 -9.93
CA PRO A 88 5.00 -7.79 -9.82
C PRO A 88 5.59 -7.18 -11.11
N PRO A 89 6.60 -6.28 -11.01
CA PRO A 89 7.37 -5.96 -9.81
C PRO A 89 6.75 -4.85 -8.93
N HIS A 90 5.49 -4.48 -9.13
CA HIS A 90 4.81 -3.41 -8.40
C HIS A 90 5.48 -2.04 -8.57
N GLN A 91 5.65 -1.57 -9.82
CA GLN A 91 6.25 -0.26 -10.05
C GLN A 91 5.36 0.86 -9.47
N PRO A 92 5.96 1.92 -8.91
CA PRO A 92 5.21 3.09 -8.46
C PRO A 92 4.80 3.97 -9.65
N HIS A 93 3.59 4.52 -9.58
CA HIS A 93 3.06 5.44 -10.58
C HIS A 93 2.15 6.51 -9.96
N GLY A 94 1.52 7.30 -10.83
CA GLY A 94 0.61 8.38 -10.44
C GLY A 94 1.37 9.55 -9.83
N ALA A 95 0.80 10.21 -8.83
CA ALA A 95 1.51 11.27 -8.11
C ALA A 95 2.73 10.67 -7.38
N THR A 96 3.93 11.19 -7.68
CA THR A 96 5.18 10.72 -7.08
C THR A 96 5.21 10.88 -5.56
N SER A 97 4.61 11.97 -5.07
CA SER A 97 4.45 12.27 -3.65
C SER A 97 2.97 12.43 -3.34
N TYR A 98 2.40 11.46 -2.63
CA TYR A 98 0.98 11.42 -2.32
C TYR A 98 0.74 11.41 -0.80
N SER A 99 0.07 12.45 -0.31
CA SER A 99 -0.18 12.63 1.12
C SER A 99 -0.96 11.48 1.75
N GLY A 100 -1.89 10.87 1.01
CA GLY A 100 -2.67 9.73 1.50
C GLY A 100 -1.82 8.48 1.74
N SER A 101 -0.84 8.21 0.87
CA SER A 101 0.10 7.08 1.02
C SER A 101 1.01 7.29 2.23
N VAL A 102 1.59 8.49 2.35
CA VAL A 102 2.46 8.85 3.49
C VAL A 102 1.70 8.80 4.82
N ALA A 103 0.51 9.41 4.87
CA ALA A 103 -0.33 9.42 6.07
C ALA A 103 -0.73 7.99 6.50
N ALA A 104 -1.00 7.10 5.54
CA ALA A 104 -1.34 5.72 5.83
C ALA A 104 -0.18 4.92 6.43
N LEU A 105 1.05 5.11 5.95
CA LEU A 105 2.21 4.47 6.56
C LEU A 105 2.48 5.01 7.97
N LEU A 106 2.47 6.33 8.16
CA LEU A 106 2.63 6.95 9.47
C LEU A 106 1.57 6.47 10.47
N ARG A 107 0.31 6.38 10.03
CA ARG A 107 -0.77 5.82 10.85
C ARG A 107 -0.53 4.36 11.21
N SER A 108 -0.02 3.56 10.27
CA SER A 108 0.27 2.15 10.49
C SER A 108 1.42 1.96 11.48
N ILE A 109 2.46 2.80 11.41
CA ILE A 109 3.56 2.84 12.40
C ILE A 109 3.00 3.12 13.80
N ARG A 110 2.15 4.15 13.94
CA ARG A 110 1.50 4.46 15.23
C ARG A 110 0.64 3.32 15.78
N LEU A 111 -0.04 2.57 14.91
CA LEU A 111 -0.78 1.38 15.32
C LEU A 111 0.17 0.30 15.85
N ILE A 112 1.30 0.07 15.18
CA ILE A 112 2.31 -0.90 15.64
C ILE A 112 2.87 -0.50 17.02
N GLU A 113 3.29 0.75 17.20
CA GLU A 113 3.80 1.29 18.47
C GLU A 113 2.78 1.09 19.61
N LYS A 114 1.52 1.46 19.36
CA LYS A 114 0.41 1.23 20.31
C LYS A 114 0.28 -0.24 20.71
N PHE A 115 0.41 -1.17 19.76
CA PHE A 115 0.29 -2.60 20.05
C PHE A 115 1.55 -3.22 20.67
N LYS A 116 2.72 -2.58 20.52
CA LYS A 116 3.92 -2.91 21.31
C LYS A 116 3.77 -2.53 22.79
N GLY A 117 2.93 -1.54 23.08
CA GLY A 117 2.88 -0.92 24.41
C GLY A 117 3.98 0.14 24.59
N GLU A 118 4.47 0.67 23.47
CA GLU A 118 5.29 1.88 23.45
C GLU A 118 4.31 3.05 23.47
N ASP A 119 4.09 3.62 24.66
CA ASP A 119 3.34 4.88 24.78
C ASP A 119 4.19 6.03 24.19
N LEU A 120 3.57 6.88 23.37
CA LEU A 120 4.09 8.18 22.94
C LEU A 120 3.77 9.25 23.98
#